data_AF-A0A4Q6BVE4-F1
#
_entry.id   AF-A0A4Q6BVE4-F1
#
_cell.length_a   1.000
_cell.length_b   1.000
_cell.length_c   1.000
_cell.angle_alpha   90.00
_cell.angle_beta   90.00
_cell.angle_gamma   90.00
#
_symmetry.space_group_name_H-M   'P 1'
#
loop_
_entity.id
_entity.type
_entity.pdbx_description
1 polymer ?
#
loop_
_entity_poly.entity_id
_entity_poly.type
_entity_poly.pdbx_seq_one_letter_code
_entity_poly.pdbx_strand_id
1 'polypeptide(L)'
;MTPRLRAGLFVLSAQVVLASVEASAAEPAPKPFVVKVHTALVSGTPVASEAWLASQWDSVRSLLGPAGLAFEPSLAPAPKQPIPRSLETRADRDLLRAFAVPKVLNVFVVEALRDVDEPERQRMGVHWRAGGIHYVIVATYAVPGGAPCPPQYRCSEHSGLLTHELGHFFGLGHDPRADNVMSYSRAGRALWFSEPQKSR
;
A
#
# COMPACT_ATOMS: atom_id res chain seq x y z
N MET A 1 -30.78 25.84 84.60
CA MET A 1 -30.10 26.32 83.38
C MET A 1 -28.71 25.69 83.32
N THR A 2 -28.54 24.67 82.49
CA THR A 2 -27.25 24.06 82.12
C THR A 2 -27.50 23.26 80.83
N PRO A 3 -26.97 23.66 79.66
CA PRO A 3 -27.11 22.86 78.46
C PRO A 3 -26.02 21.78 78.40
N ARG A 4 -26.43 20.54 78.15
CA ARG A 4 -25.54 19.40 77.86
C ARG A 4 -25.07 19.49 76.41
N LEU A 5 -23.75 19.56 76.20
CA LEU A 5 -23.09 19.36 74.90
C LEU A 5 -23.23 17.89 74.48
N ARG A 6 -23.79 17.63 73.30
CA ARG A 6 -23.70 16.33 72.61
C ARG A 6 -22.61 16.44 71.53
N ALA A 7 -21.50 15.75 71.74
CA ALA A 7 -20.47 15.57 70.73
C ALA A 7 -20.95 14.57 69.67
N GLY A 8 -21.10 15.01 68.43
CA GLY A 8 -21.33 14.13 67.27
C GLY A 8 -19.99 13.75 66.67
N LEU A 9 -19.68 12.44 66.64
CA LEU A 9 -18.52 11.89 65.97
C LEU A 9 -18.97 11.41 64.58
N PHE A 10 -18.61 12.15 63.52
CA PHE A 10 -18.75 11.70 62.14
C PHE A 10 -17.48 10.95 61.74
N VAL A 11 -17.59 9.64 61.46
CA VAL A 11 -16.53 8.85 60.86
C VAL A 11 -16.70 8.93 59.34
N LEU A 12 -15.78 9.64 58.67
CA LEU A 12 -15.72 9.71 57.22
C LEU A 12 -14.88 8.53 56.70
N SER A 13 -15.53 7.50 56.17
CA SER A 13 -14.85 6.36 55.56
C SER A 13 -14.42 6.72 54.13
N ALA A 14 -13.14 7.00 53.92
CA ALA A 14 -12.56 7.18 52.59
C ALA A 14 -12.31 5.81 51.94
N GLN A 15 -13.13 5.43 50.95
CA GLN A 15 -12.87 4.27 50.10
C GLN A 15 -11.88 4.66 49.00
N VAL A 16 -10.64 4.18 49.11
CA VAL A 16 -9.63 4.28 48.06
C VAL A 16 -9.90 3.16 47.05
N VAL A 17 -10.43 3.51 45.88
CA VAL A 17 -10.55 2.60 44.74
C VAL A 17 -9.19 2.57 44.03
N LEU A 18 -8.41 1.53 44.27
CA LEU A 18 -7.19 1.24 43.51
C LEU A 18 -7.62 0.67 42.15
N ALA A 19 -7.65 1.50 41.12
CA ALA A 19 -7.78 1.04 39.75
C ALA A 19 -6.46 0.38 39.33
N SER A 20 -6.47 -0.95 39.17
CA SER A 20 -5.37 -1.69 38.55
C SER A 20 -5.30 -1.29 37.08
N VAL A 21 -4.29 -0.48 36.73
CA VAL A 21 -3.88 -0.29 35.34
C VAL A 21 -3.15 -1.56 34.94
N GLU A 22 -3.88 -2.49 34.32
CA GLU A 22 -3.25 -3.58 33.58
C GLU A 22 -2.55 -2.95 32.37
N ALA A 23 -1.24 -2.76 32.51
CA ALA A 23 -0.38 -2.42 31.38
C ALA A 23 -0.40 -3.62 30.43
N SER A 24 -1.30 -3.57 29.44
CA SER A 24 -1.24 -4.46 28.29
C SER A 24 0.14 -4.28 27.66
N ALA A 25 0.99 -5.30 27.78
CA ALA A 25 2.27 -5.32 27.11
C ALA A 25 1.99 -5.20 25.61
N ALA A 26 2.29 -4.03 25.04
CA ALA A 26 2.09 -3.79 23.62
C ALA A 26 2.78 -4.91 22.84
N GLU A 27 2.00 -5.64 22.03
CA GLU A 27 2.51 -6.70 21.18
C GLU A 27 3.62 -6.09 20.29
N PRO A 28 4.79 -6.77 20.16
CA PRO A 28 5.90 -6.22 19.39
C PRO A 28 5.43 -5.88 17.97
N ALA A 29 5.73 -4.66 17.54
CA ALA A 29 5.30 -4.18 16.23
C ALA A 29 5.76 -5.15 15.12
N PRO A 30 4.88 -5.46 14.15
CA PRO A 30 5.20 -6.40 13.08
C PRO A 30 6.43 -5.92 12.32
N LYS A 31 7.33 -6.86 12.00
CA LYS A 31 8.52 -6.55 11.22
C LYS A 31 8.10 -6.08 9.82
N PRO A 32 8.60 -4.93 9.33
CA PRO A 32 8.19 -4.41 8.03
C PRO A 32 8.71 -5.28 6.89
N PHE A 33 7.95 -5.27 5.79
CA PHE A 33 8.41 -5.80 4.51
C PHE A 33 9.47 -4.85 3.94
N VAL A 34 10.67 -5.39 3.71
CA VAL A 34 11.72 -4.68 2.97
C VAL A 34 11.32 -4.61 1.51
N VAL A 35 11.27 -3.40 0.95
CA VAL A 35 10.89 -3.15 -0.44
C VAL A 35 12.05 -2.52 -1.21
N LYS A 36 12.31 -3.05 -2.40
CA LYS A 36 13.23 -2.46 -3.39
C LYS A 36 12.46 -1.92 -4.57
N VAL A 37 12.57 -0.60 -4.77
CA VAL A 37 11.91 0.14 -5.85
C VAL A 37 12.89 0.32 -6.99
N HIS A 38 12.50 -0.20 -8.15
CA HIS A 38 13.25 -0.18 -9.40
C HIS A 38 12.55 0.76 -10.36
N THR A 39 13.15 1.90 -10.70
CA THR A 39 12.51 2.90 -11.57
C THR A 39 13.20 2.93 -12.92
N ALA A 40 12.45 2.75 -14.00
CA ALA A 40 12.95 2.94 -15.35
C ALA A 40 13.38 4.40 -15.57
N LEU A 41 14.26 4.65 -16.53
CA LEU A 41 14.80 5.98 -16.82
C LEU A 41 14.45 6.42 -18.25
N VAL A 42 14.21 7.73 -18.41
CA VAL A 42 14.12 8.43 -19.70
C VAL A 42 15.24 9.45 -19.74
N SER A 43 16.21 9.26 -20.63
CA SER A 43 17.39 10.13 -20.76
C SER A 43 18.13 10.38 -19.44
N GLY A 44 18.23 9.33 -18.59
CA GLY A 44 18.88 9.40 -17.28
C GLY A 44 17.97 9.86 -16.13
N THR A 45 16.76 10.35 -16.42
CA THR A 45 15.80 10.82 -15.41
C THR A 45 14.81 9.70 -15.07
N PRO A 46 14.49 9.45 -13.79
CA PRO A 46 13.45 8.49 -13.41
C PRO A 46 12.10 8.80 -14.05
N VAL A 47 11.40 7.78 -14.54
CA VAL A 47 10.05 7.92 -15.13
C VAL A 47 9.01 8.41 -14.12
N ALA A 48 9.25 8.19 -12.83
CA ALA A 48 8.43 8.65 -11.73
C ALA A 48 9.17 9.70 -10.90
N SER A 49 8.47 10.79 -10.57
CA SER A 49 8.97 11.77 -9.62
C SER A 49 8.95 11.23 -8.19
N GLU A 50 9.75 11.82 -7.32
CA GLU A 50 9.72 11.51 -5.89
C GLU A 50 8.34 11.74 -5.27
N ALA A 51 7.68 12.85 -5.65
CA ALA A 51 6.32 13.16 -5.18
C ALA A 51 5.29 12.10 -5.61
N TRP A 52 5.41 11.56 -6.83
CA TRP A 52 4.56 10.47 -7.29
C TRP A 52 4.82 9.19 -6.48
N LEU A 53 6.09 8.83 -6.25
CA LEU A 53 6.42 7.66 -5.43
C LEU A 53 5.92 7.81 -4.00
N ALA A 54 6.09 8.99 -3.40
CA ALA A 54 5.62 9.30 -2.06
C ALA A 54 4.09 9.10 -1.95
N SER A 55 3.31 9.58 -2.94
CA SER A 55 1.85 9.46 -2.90
C SER A 55 1.36 8.00 -3.00
N GLN A 56 2.06 7.15 -3.76
CA GLN A 56 1.77 5.71 -3.79
C GLN A 56 2.01 5.08 -2.41
N TRP A 57 3.15 5.38 -1.78
CA TRP A 57 3.48 4.83 -0.48
C TRP A 57 2.60 5.38 0.66
N ASP A 58 2.14 6.63 0.56
CA ASP A 58 1.15 7.18 1.49
C ASP A 58 -0.15 6.38 1.47
N SER A 59 -0.61 6.01 0.28
CA SER A 59 -1.81 5.17 0.14
C SER A 59 -1.61 3.78 0.71
N VAL A 60 -0.46 3.16 0.42
CA VAL A 60 -0.09 1.84 0.96
C VAL A 60 -0.15 1.88 2.48
N ARG A 61 0.49 2.88 3.11
CA ARG A 61 0.47 3.05 4.57
C ARG A 61 -0.95 3.27 5.10
N SER A 62 -1.73 4.12 4.44
CA SER A 62 -3.10 4.45 4.86
C SER A 62 -4.05 3.24 4.79
N LEU A 63 -3.94 2.42 3.73
CA LEU A 63 -4.89 1.35 3.44
C LEU A 63 -4.47 -0.02 4.01
N LEU A 64 -3.17 -0.32 4.04
CA LEU A 64 -2.64 -1.60 4.53
C LEU A 64 -2.08 -1.51 5.96
N GLY A 65 -1.72 -0.32 6.43
CA GLY A 65 -1.27 -0.09 7.81
C GLY A 65 -2.28 -0.54 8.87
N PRO A 66 -3.59 -0.25 8.72
CA PRO A 66 -4.61 -0.76 9.65
C PRO A 66 -4.75 -2.28 9.69
N ALA A 67 -4.26 -3.00 8.68
CA ALA A 67 -4.17 -4.46 8.67
C ALA A 67 -2.86 -4.98 9.31
N GLY A 68 -2.09 -4.12 9.96
CA GLY A 68 -0.81 -4.48 10.60
C GLY A 68 0.36 -4.62 9.63
N LEU A 69 0.21 -4.19 8.37
CA LEU A 69 1.28 -4.29 7.39
C LEU A 69 2.13 -3.00 7.38
N ALA A 70 3.44 -3.16 7.55
CA ALA A 70 4.42 -2.09 7.46
C ALA A 70 5.40 -2.35 6.30
N PHE A 71 5.86 -1.29 5.65
CA PHE A 71 6.74 -1.37 4.48
C PHE A 71 7.91 -0.39 4.62
N GLU A 72 9.10 -0.84 4.23
CA GLU A 72 10.32 -0.03 4.18
C GLU A 72 10.81 0.10 2.72
N PRO A 73 10.24 1.03 1.94
CA PRO A 73 10.68 1.27 0.57
C PRO A 73 12.02 1.98 0.52
N SER A 74 12.90 1.45 -0.31
CA SER A 74 14.17 2.07 -0.69
C SER A 74 14.46 1.84 -2.16
N LEU A 75 15.18 2.76 -2.79
CA LEU A 75 15.61 2.56 -4.16
C LEU A 75 16.50 1.31 -4.26
N ALA A 76 16.32 0.56 -5.33
CA ALA A 76 17.21 -0.52 -5.69
C ALA A 76 18.58 0.03 -6.12
N PRO A 77 19.66 -0.76 -5.95
CA PRO A 77 20.94 -0.40 -6.55
C PRO A 77 20.80 -0.19 -8.06
N ALA A 78 21.56 0.78 -8.60
CA ALA A 78 21.55 1.04 -10.03
C ALA A 78 21.92 -0.25 -10.81
N PRO A 79 21.08 -0.71 -11.74
CA PRO A 79 21.37 -1.92 -12.49
C PRO A 79 22.47 -1.67 -13.52
N LYS A 80 23.20 -2.75 -13.89
CA LYS A 80 24.26 -2.68 -14.93
C LYS A 80 23.71 -2.35 -16.31
N GLN A 81 22.46 -2.72 -16.57
CA GLN A 81 21.73 -2.43 -17.79
C GLN A 81 20.47 -1.65 -17.41
N PRO A 82 19.94 -0.76 -18.26
CA PRO A 82 18.73 -0.03 -17.94
C PRO A 82 17.52 -0.98 -17.87
N ILE A 83 16.60 -0.70 -16.95
CA ILE A 83 15.29 -1.35 -16.91
C ILE A 83 14.48 -0.86 -18.12
N PRO A 84 13.81 -1.75 -18.88
CA PRO A 84 12.94 -1.34 -19.96
C PRO A 84 11.84 -0.38 -19.46
N ARG A 85 11.68 0.76 -20.13
CA ARG A 85 10.66 1.77 -19.77
C ARG A 85 9.26 1.45 -20.29
N SER A 86 9.15 0.70 -21.38
CA SER A 86 7.89 0.23 -21.97
C SER A 86 7.93 -1.29 -21.99
N LEU A 87 6.87 -1.92 -21.48
CA LEU A 87 6.72 -3.37 -21.46
C LEU A 87 5.54 -3.74 -22.36
N GLU A 88 5.81 -4.25 -23.55
CA GLU A 88 4.77 -4.55 -24.54
C GLU A 88 4.32 -6.02 -24.49
N THR A 89 5.21 -6.90 -24.04
CA THR A 89 5.01 -8.35 -24.12
C THR A 89 5.19 -9.06 -22.77
N ARG A 90 4.75 -10.32 -22.72
CA ARG A 90 5.02 -11.23 -21.60
C ARG A 90 6.52 -11.38 -21.34
N ALA A 91 7.30 -11.48 -22.41
CA ALA A 91 8.75 -11.59 -22.33
C ALA A 91 9.39 -10.35 -21.69
N ASP A 92 8.90 -9.15 -22.02
CA ASP A 92 9.41 -7.91 -21.40
C ASP A 92 9.19 -7.90 -19.89
N ARG A 93 8.00 -8.34 -19.44
CA ARG A 93 7.70 -8.48 -18.01
C ARG A 93 8.61 -9.52 -17.37
N ASP A 94 8.84 -10.66 -18.01
CA ASP A 94 9.69 -11.74 -17.52
C ASP A 94 11.17 -11.35 -17.43
N LEU A 95 11.65 -10.42 -18.25
CA LEU A 95 13.02 -9.89 -18.19
C LEU A 95 13.29 -9.11 -16.89
N LEU A 96 12.24 -8.54 -16.26
CA LEU A 96 12.39 -7.81 -15.00
C LEU A 96 12.95 -8.67 -13.86
N ARG A 97 12.78 -10.00 -13.93
CA ARG A 97 13.34 -10.93 -12.93
C ARG A 97 14.85 -10.79 -12.77
N ALA A 98 15.57 -10.41 -13.84
CA ALA A 98 17.02 -10.26 -13.82
C ALA A 98 17.49 -9.08 -12.95
N PHE A 99 16.59 -8.16 -12.63
CA PHE A 99 16.84 -6.98 -11.81
C PHE A 99 16.39 -7.18 -10.36
N ALA A 100 15.55 -8.18 -10.09
CA ALA A 100 14.96 -8.39 -8.78
C ALA A 100 16.03 -8.67 -7.70
N VAL A 101 15.88 -8.02 -6.57
CA VAL A 101 16.68 -8.31 -5.37
C VAL A 101 16.06 -9.53 -4.67
N PRO A 102 16.85 -10.57 -4.34
CA PRO A 102 16.32 -11.77 -3.67
C PRO A 102 15.74 -11.48 -2.29
N LYS A 103 14.71 -12.26 -1.90
CA LYS A 103 14.12 -12.28 -0.54
C LYS A 103 13.53 -10.96 -0.05
N VAL A 104 13.25 -10.03 -0.95
CA VAL A 104 12.56 -8.75 -0.66
C VAL A 104 11.43 -8.55 -1.65
N LEU A 105 10.49 -7.66 -1.31
CA LEU A 105 9.44 -7.26 -2.24
C LEU A 105 10.05 -6.33 -3.29
N ASN A 106 9.88 -6.66 -4.56
CA ASN A 106 10.37 -5.84 -5.67
C ASN A 106 9.20 -5.10 -6.32
N VAL A 107 9.32 -3.78 -6.44
CA VAL A 107 8.37 -2.92 -7.17
C VAL A 107 9.09 -2.29 -8.35
N PHE A 108 8.62 -2.56 -9.55
CA PHE A 108 9.11 -1.94 -10.78
C PHE A 108 8.18 -0.80 -11.18
N VAL A 109 8.77 0.35 -11.47
CA VAL A 109 8.06 1.56 -11.91
C VAL A 109 8.52 1.86 -13.32
N VAL A 110 7.59 1.73 -14.27
CA VAL A 110 7.84 1.86 -15.71
C VAL A 110 7.03 3.01 -16.28
N GLU A 111 7.42 3.50 -17.45
CA GLU A 111 6.63 4.52 -18.15
C GLU A 111 5.36 3.91 -18.71
N ALA A 112 5.48 2.72 -19.31
CA ALA A 112 4.39 2.07 -19.99
C ALA A 112 4.34 0.55 -19.82
N LEU A 113 3.12 0.02 -19.79
CA LEU A 113 2.79 -1.37 -19.53
C LEU A 113 1.58 -1.79 -20.36
N ARG A 114 1.82 -2.50 -21.46
CA ARG A 114 0.78 -3.09 -22.29
C ARG A 114 0.07 -4.21 -21.56
N ASP A 115 -1.23 -4.39 -21.78
CA ASP A 115 -1.89 -5.63 -21.37
C ASP A 115 -1.47 -6.78 -22.32
N VAL A 116 -0.94 -7.86 -21.75
CA VAL A 116 -0.40 -8.98 -22.55
C VAL A 116 -1.48 -9.97 -22.97
N ASP A 117 -2.65 -9.89 -22.35
CA ASP A 117 -3.82 -10.71 -22.68
C ASP A 117 -4.79 -9.94 -23.60
N GLU A 118 -4.77 -8.59 -23.55
CA GLU A 118 -5.53 -7.66 -24.40
C GLU A 118 -4.59 -6.58 -25.04
N PRO A 119 -3.80 -6.90 -26.08
CA PRO A 119 -2.71 -6.04 -26.59
C PRO A 119 -3.13 -4.69 -27.19
N GLU A 120 -4.40 -4.46 -27.40
CA GLU A 120 -4.95 -3.16 -27.78
C GLU A 120 -5.08 -2.20 -26.58
N ARG A 121 -4.96 -2.71 -25.34
CA ARG A 121 -5.15 -1.96 -24.10
C ARG A 121 -3.85 -1.72 -23.35
N GLN A 122 -3.82 -0.60 -22.64
CA GLN A 122 -2.76 -0.30 -21.68
C GLN A 122 -3.19 -0.73 -20.28
N ARG A 123 -2.27 -1.34 -19.54
CA ARG A 123 -2.43 -1.68 -18.11
C ARG A 123 -1.71 -0.66 -17.25
N MET A 124 -2.18 -0.48 -16.02
CA MET A 124 -1.58 0.49 -15.09
C MET A 124 -0.66 -0.15 -14.07
N GLY A 125 -0.91 -1.38 -13.68
CA GLY A 125 -0.05 -2.14 -12.80
C GLY A 125 -0.28 -3.63 -13.03
N VAL A 126 0.56 -4.49 -12.44
CA VAL A 126 0.35 -5.94 -12.37
C VAL A 126 1.21 -6.55 -11.28
N HIS A 127 0.64 -7.48 -10.50
CA HIS A 127 1.40 -8.50 -9.80
C HIS A 127 1.85 -9.59 -10.78
N TRP A 128 3.15 -9.79 -10.89
CA TRP A 128 3.76 -10.70 -11.86
C TRP A 128 4.58 -11.81 -11.19
N ARG A 129 4.65 -12.96 -11.86
CA ARG A 129 5.42 -14.13 -11.42
C ARG A 129 6.25 -14.67 -12.58
N ALA A 130 7.57 -14.69 -12.42
CA ALA A 130 8.49 -15.18 -13.44
C ALA A 130 9.67 -15.92 -12.79
N GLY A 131 9.94 -17.16 -13.23
CA GLY A 131 11.08 -17.95 -12.73
C GLY A 131 11.08 -18.16 -11.21
N GLY A 132 9.90 -18.30 -10.59
CA GLY A 132 9.75 -18.43 -9.13
C GLY A 132 9.87 -17.12 -8.34
N ILE A 133 10.11 -15.98 -9.00
CA ILE A 133 10.18 -14.65 -8.38
C ILE A 133 8.84 -13.94 -8.57
N HIS A 134 8.41 -13.23 -7.53
CA HIS A 134 7.20 -12.42 -7.52
C HIS A 134 7.58 -10.94 -7.40
N TYR A 135 6.93 -10.09 -8.18
CA TYR A 135 7.13 -8.65 -8.11
C TYR A 135 5.88 -7.91 -8.56
N VAL A 136 5.81 -6.63 -8.20
CA VAL A 136 4.78 -5.70 -8.65
C VAL A 136 5.38 -4.81 -9.72
N ILE A 137 4.61 -4.53 -10.77
CA ILE A 137 4.93 -3.54 -11.80
C ILE A 137 3.85 -2.47 -11.75
N VAL A 138 4.23 -1.19 -11.81
CA VAL A 138 3.31 -0.05 -11.93
C VAL A 138 3.79 0.88 -13.04
N ALA A 139 2.87 1.34 -13.87
CA ALA A 139 3.11 2.30 -14.93
C ALA A 139 2.74 3.71 -14.46
N THR A 140 3.52 4.71 -14.87
CA THR A 140 3.34 6.09 -14.39
C THR A 140 2.14 6.81 -15.00
N TYR A 141 1.57 6.31 -16.12
CA TYR A 141 0.38 6.91 -16.74
C TYR A 141 -0.98 6.51 -16.10
N ALA A 142 -1.00 5.94 -14.90
CA ALA A 142 -2.21 5.37 -14.31
C ALA A 142 -3.49 6.24 -14.39
N VAL A 143 -4.47 5.81 -15.20
CA VAL A 143 -5.86 6.29 -15.27
C VAL A 143 -6.86 5.11 -15.14
N PRO A 144 -7.80 5.11 -14.17
CA PRO A 144 -8.85 4.10 -14.09
C PRO A 144 -9.62 4.00 -15.40
N GLY A 145 -9.76 2.78 -15.91
CA GLY A 145 -10.65 2.51 -17.05
C GLY A 145 -10.06 2.77 -18.45
N GLY A 146 -8.76 3.08 -18.59
CA GLY A 146 -8.10 3.11 -19.90
C GLY A 146 -8.43 4.30 -20.82
N ALA A 147 -9.10 5.34 -20.31
CA ALA A 147 -9.26 6.61 -21.01
C ALA A 147 -8.05 7.53 -20.77
N PRO A 148 -7.71 8.47 -21.69
CA PRO A 148 -6.77 9.53 -21.38
C PRO A 148 -7.27 10.31 -20.18
N CYS A 149 -6.35 10.63 -19.26
CA CYS A 149 -6.62 11.39 -18.05
C CYS A 149 -7.44 12.66 -18.38
N PRO A 150 -8.73 12.72 -18.05
CA PRO A 150 -9.51 13.91 -18.34
C PRO A 150 -8.96 15.06 -17.50
N PRO A 151 -8.88 16.30 -18.01
CA PRO A 151 -8.31 17.44 -17.28
C PRO A 151 -8.99 17.73 -15.95
N GLN A 152 -10.20 17.21 -15.72
CA GLN A 152 -10.92 17.29 -14.46
C GLN A 152 -10.50 16.25 -13.41
N TYR A 153 -9.78 15.19 -13.78
CA TYR A 153 -9.20 14.22 -12.84
C TYR A 153 -7.72 14.53 -12.71
N ARG A 154 -7.28 14.87 -11.49
CA ARG A 154 -5.85 14.93 -11.18
C ARG A 154 -5.31 13.50 -11.16
N CYS A 155 -4.84 12.97 -12.28
CA CYS A 155 -4.38 11.56 -12.34
C CYS A 155 -3.16 11.26 -11.48
N SER A 156 -2.51 12.31 -10.94
CA SER A 156 -1.55 12.24 -9.84
C SER A 156 -2.15 11.77 -8.50
N GLU A 157 -3.48 11.63 -8.39
CA GLU A 157 -4.23 11.27 -7.17
C GLU A 157 -4.71 9.81 -7.15
N HIS A 158 -4.30 8.97 -8.11
CA HIS A 158 -4.53 7.51 -8.09
C HIS A 158 -3.65 6.82 -7.05
N SER A 159 -3.90 7.15 -5.80
CA SER A 159 -3.22 6.67 -4.61
C SER A 159 -3.37 5.15 -4.45
N GLY A 160 -4.43 4.52 -4.92
CA GLY A 160 -4.67 3.08 -4.68
C GLY A 160 -3.97 2.07 -5.60
N LEU A 161 -3.26 2.46 -6.67
CA LEU A 161 -2.76 1.50 -7.66
C LEU A 161 -1.73 0.54 -7.06
N LEU A 162 -0.66 1.06 -6.46
CA LEU A 162 0.34 0.21 -5.82
C LEU A 162 -0.29 -0.66 -4.73
N THR A 163 -1.22 -0.10 -3.96
CA THR A 163 -1.98 -0.83 -2.94
C THR A 163 -2.79 -1.99 -3.53
N HIS A 164 -3.42 -1.80 -4.68
CA HIS A 164 -4.15 -2.85 -5.41
C HIS A 164 -3.22 -3.99 -5.83
N GLU A 165 -2.09 -3.67 -6.43
CA GLU A 165 -1.13 -4.69 -6.86
C GLU A 165 -0.46 -5.41 -5.68
N LEU A 166 -0.25 -4.71 -4.56
CA LEU A 166 0.15 -5.34 -3.30
C LEU A 166 -0.93 -6.27 -2.76
N GLY A 167 -2.21 -5.92 -2.90
CA GLY A 167 -3.32 -6.83 -2.59
C GLY A 167 -3.20 -8.14 -3.38
N HIS A 168 -2.93 -8.09 -4.68
CA HIS A 168 -2.65 -9.29 -5.48
C HIS A 168 -1.40 -10.03 -5.03
N PHE A 169 -0.33 -9.32 -4.66
CA PHE A 169 0.88 -9.92 -4.12
C PHE A 169 0.60 -10.75 -2.86
N PHE A 170 -0.31 -10.29 -1.99
CA PHE A 170 -0.79 -11.02 -0.80
C PHE A 170 -1.91 -12.03 -1.11
N GLY A 171 -2.23 -12.27 -2.39
CA GLY A 171 -3.17 -13.30 -2.81
C GLY A 171 -4.65 -12.89 -2.77
N LEU A 172 -4.94 -11.59 -2.73
CA LEU A 172 -6.31 -11.09 -2.91
C LEU A 172 -6.71 -11.14 -4.38
N GLY A 173 -7.96 -11.55 -4.64
CA GLY A 173 -8.59 -11.45 -5.95
C GLY A 173 -9.30 -10.11 -6.13
N HIS A 174 -9.77 -9.85 -7.35
CA HIS A 174 -10.61 -8.67 -7.63
C HIS A 174 -11.93 -8.72 -6.86
N ASP A 175 -12.44 -7.53 -6.52
CA ASP A 175 -13.74 -7.34 -5.89
C ASP A 175 -14.64 -6.47 -6.79
N PRO A 176 -15.89 -6.86 -7.08
CA PRO A 176 -16.75 -6.10 -7.97
C PRO A 176 -17.29 -4.80 -7.34
N ARG A 177 -17.22 -4.64 -6.01
CA ARG A 177 -17.84 -3.52 -5.30
C ARG A 177 -17.05 -2.23 -5.49
N ALA A 178 -17.76 -1.15 -5.83
CA ALA A 178 -17.16 0.16 -6.03
C ALA A 178 -16.36 0.64 -4.80
N ASP A 179 -15.25 1.32 -5.08
CA ASP A 179 -14.30 1.88 -4.11
C ASP A 179 -13.56 0.83 -3.26
N ASN A 180 -13.83 -0.47 -3.41
CA ASN A 180 -12.93 -1.48 -2.86
C ASN A 180 -11.56 -1.36 -3.54
N VAL A 181 -10.47 -1.46 -2.79
CA VAL A 181 -9.11 -1.37 -3.33
C VAL A 181 -8.90 -2.40 -4.46
N MET A 182 -9.47 -3.59 -4.32
CA MET A 182 -9.38 -4.66 -5.32
C MET A 182 -10.40 -4.54 -6.47
N SER A 183 -11.15 -3.45 -6.56
CA SER A 183 -12.11 -3.19 -7.64
C SER A 183 -11.54 -2.31 -8.73
N TYR A 184 -12.08 -2.44 -9.95
CA TYR A 184 -11.92 -1.45 -11.02
C TYR A 184 -13.01 -0.38 -11.01
N SER A 185 -14.08 -0.54 -10.24
CA SER A 185 -15.17 0.42 -10.15
C SER A 185 -14.89 1.50 -9.10
N ARG A 186 -15.17 2.75 -9.43
CA ARG A 186 -15.00 3.91 -8.55
C ARG A 186 -16.30 4.71 -8.54
N ALA A 187 -16.84 4.95 -7.34
CA ALA A 187 -17.96 5.86 -7.11
C ALA A 187 -17.52 7.17 -6.44
N GLY A 188 -16.20 7.34 -6.23
CA GLY A 188 -15.61 8.58 -5.71
C GLY A 188 -15.57 8.66 -4.18
N ARG A 189 -15.75 7.54 -3.48
CA ARG A 189 -15.61 7.48 -2.01
C ARG A 189 -14.20 7.06 -1.61
N ALA A 190 -13.91 7.14 -0.31
CA ALA A 190 -12.67 6.63 0.25
C ALA A 190 -12.48 5.14 -0.09
N LEU A 191 -11.26 4.77 -0.46
CA LEU A 191 -10.92 3.39 -0.77
C LEU A 191 -10.93 2.53 0.50
N TRP A 192 -11.28 1.25 0.36
CA TRP A 192 -11.40 0.35 1.50
C TRP A 192 -11.08 -1.11 1.15
N PHE A 193 -10.65 -1.87 2.16
CA PHE A 193 -10.63 -3.33 2.14
C PHE A 193 -11.80 -3.86 2.99
N SER A 194 -12.41 -4.95 2.55
CA SER A 194 -13.39 -5.70 3.35
C SER A 194 -12.70 -6.45 4.50
N GLU A 195 -13.45 -6.79 5.54
CA GLU A 195 -12.90 -7.57 6.67
C GLU A 195 -12.25 -8.89 6.24
N PRO A 196 -12.84 -9.71 5.34
CA PRO A 196 -12.18 -10.93 4.86
C PRO A 196 -10.87 -10.68 4.10
N GLN A 197 -10.70 -9.51 3.49
CA GLN A 197 -9.45 -9.14 2.81
C GLN A 197 -8.37 -8.71 3.81
N LYS A 198 -8.74 -8.07 4.93
CA LYS A 198 -7.80 -7.65 5.98
C LYS A 198 -7.27 -8.83 6.80
N SER A 199 -8.03 -9.92 6.90
CA SER A 199 -7.69 -11.10 7.71
C SER A 199 -6.92 -12.19 6.96
N ARG A 200 -6.57 -11.97 5.69
CA ARG A 200 -5.88 -12.94 4.83
C ARG A 200 -4.36 -12.80 4.92
#